data_AF-A0A9D6NYP6-F1
#
_entry.id   AF-A0A9D6NYP6-F1
#
_cell.length_a   1.000
_cell.length_b   1.000
_cell.length_c   1.000
_cell.angle_alpha   90.00
_cell.angle_beta   90.00
_cell.angle_gamma   90.00
#
_symmetry.space_group_name_H-M   'P 1'
#
loop_
_entity.id
_entity.type
_entity.pdbx_description
1 polymer ?
#
loop_
_entity_poly.entity_id
_entity_poly.type
_entity_poly.pdbx_seq_one_letter_code
_entity_poly.pdbx_strand_id
1 'polypeptide(L)'
;VVGGVIPSKFIPSVEKGVIAARQEGVLAGYRVVGIKVTVYDGSYHDVDSSDIAFQLAGRLGFRNAFEKARPTILEPIMRLKVTVPDSYTGDIIGDITSRRGRVLEMQPDGRLNTILATVPQAEILEYSPTLRSITGGRGVYSVKFERYEEAPPEIVQRVVAQAQARREAG
;
A
#
# COMPACT_ATOMS: atom_id res chain seq x y z
N VAL A 1 1.26 -8.43 28.17
CA VAL A 1 2.06 -8.08 29.36
C VAL A 1 1.74 -9.07 30.47
N VAL A 2 2.73 -9.87 30.87
CA VAL A 2 2.59 -10.86 31.94
C VAL A 2 3.22 -10.29 33.23
N GLY A 3 2.69 -10.62 34.40
CA GLY A 3 3.32 -10.27 35.68
C GLY A 3 3.19 -8.81 36.14
N GLY A 4 2.41 -7.95 35.47
CA GLY A 4 2.14 -6.58 35.92
C GLY A 4 3.31 -5.60 35.82
N VAL A 5 4.38 -5.97 35.09
CA VAL A 5 5.61 -5.16 34.91
C VAL A 5 5.38 -3.81 34.21
N ILE A 6 4.22 -3.65 33.56
CA ILE A 6 3.67 -2.37 33.14
C ILE A 6 2.23 -2.31 33.66
N PRO A 7 1.86 -1.26 34.43
CA PRO A 7 0.47 -1.03 34.83
C PRO A 7 -0.46 -0.94 33.61
N SER A 8 -1.57 -1.68 33.62
CA SER A 8 -2.52 -1.76 32.49
C SER A 8 -3.02 -0.40 31.99
N LYS A 9 -3.06 0.61 32.87
CA LYS A 9 -3.42 2.00 32.54
C LYS A 9 -2.52 2.64 31.49
N PHE A 10 -1.27 2.20 31.36
CA PHE A 10 -0.29 2.75 30.41
C PHE A 10 -0.29 2.04 29.05
N ILE A 11 -0.96 0.90 28.91
CA ILE A 11 -1.04 0.17 27.64
C ILE A 11 -1.69 0.99 26.52
N PRO A 12 -2.81 1.73 26.76
CA PRO A 12 -3.36 2.64 25.75
C PRO A 12 -2.39 3.76 25.36
N SER A 13 -1.52 4.19 26.27
CA SER A 13 -0.49 5.20 25.97
C SER A 13 0.60 4.63 25.07
N VAL A 14 1.04 3.39 25.29
CA VAL A 14 1.94 2.69 24.34
C VAL A 14 1.27 2.56 22.96
N GLU A 15 0.00 2.15 22.92
CA GLU A 15 -0.76 2.02 21.67
C GLU A 15 -0.84 3.35 20.91
N LYS A 16 -1.13 4.46 21.59
CA LYS A 16 -1.11 5.80 20.98
C LYS A 16 0.25 6.13 20.36
N GLY A 17 1.34 5.79 21.06
CA GLY A 17 2.70 5.94 20.54
C GLY A 17 2.95 5.17 19.24
N VAL A 18 2.52 3.90 19.21
CA VAL A 18 2.59 3.03 18.03
C VAL A 18 1.72 3.57 16.89
N ILE A 19 0.49 3.98 17.17
CA ILE A 19 -0.46 4.52 16.17
C ILE A 19 0.06 5.83 15.56
N ALA A 20 0.73 6.67 16.34
CA ALA A 20 1.39 7.86 15.85
C ALA A 20 2.58 7.50 14.95
N ALA A 21 3.43 6.58 15.42
CA ALA A 21 4.62 6.16 14.69
C ALA A 21 4.31 5.48 13.35
N ARG A 22 3.22 4.70 13.26
CA ARG A 22 2.84 4.02 12.02
C ARG A 22 2.36 4.95 10.91
N GLN A 23 2.07 6.23 11.20
CA GLN A 23 1.64 7.17 10.15
C GLN A 23 2.79 7.50 9.20
N GLU A 24 4.03 7.42 9.68
CA GLU A 24 5.23 7.76 8.94
C GLU A 24 6.23 6.60 9.01
N GLY A 25 6.14 5.69 8.04
CA GLY A 25 7.01 4.54 7.93
C GLY A 25 8.46 4.92 7.60
N VAL A 26 9.42 4.15 8.12
CA VAL A 26 10.86 4.46 8.03
C VAL A 26 11.43 4.44 6.61
N LEU A 27 10.83 3.65 5.71
CA LEU A 27 11.32 3.48 4.34
C LEU A 27 11.13 4.75 3.50
N ALA A 28 9.88 5.18 3.37
CA ALA A 28 9.50 6.25 2.44
C ALA A 28 8.44 7.20 3.01
N GLY A 29 8.22 7.21 4.33
CA GLY A 29 7.26 8.12 4.98
C GLY A 29 5.79 7.76 4.79
N TYR A 30 5.47 6.63 4.12
CA TYR A 30 4.10 6.17 3.96
C TYR A 30 3.56 5.51 5.23
N ARG A 31 2.23 5.52 5.36
CA ARG A 31 1.53 4.83 6.45
C ARG A 31 1.81 3.33 6.40
N VAL A 32 2.20 2.78 7.55
CA VAL A 32 2.39 1.35 7.74
C VAL A 32 1.04 0.65 7.96
N VAL A 33 0.83 -0.46 7.25
CA VAL A 33 -0.36 -1.32 7.31
C VAL A 33 0.04 -2.79 7.41
N GLY A 34 -0.91 -3.68 7.68
CA GLY A 34 -0.65 -5.13 7.72
C GLY A 34 0.18 -5.60 8.93
N ILE A 35 0.20 -4.84 10.01
CA ILE A 35 0.98 -5.14 11.21
C ILE A 35 0.11 -5.62 12.38
N LYS A 36 0.68 -6.50 13.20
CA LYS A 36 0.20 -6.82 14.54
C LYS A 36 1.29 -6.46 15.54
N VAL A 37 0.96 -5.60 16.50
CA VAL A 37 1.88 -5.19 17.57
C VAL A 37 1.47 -5.87 18.86
N THR A 38 2.44 -6.41 19.59
CA THR A 38 2.20 -7.09 20.87
C THR A 38 3.21 -6.59 21.89
N VAL A 39 2.69 -6.00 22.97
CA VAL A 39 3.49 -5.61 24.14
C VAL A 39 3.53 -6.79 25.09
N TYR A 40 4.66 -7.51 25.11
CA TYR A 40 4.83 -8.71 25.90
C TYR A 40 5.61 -8.48 27.21
N ASP A 41 6.49 -7.47 27.24
CA ASP A 41 7.36 -7.17 28.37
C ASP A 41 7.62 -5.65 28.50
N GLY A 42 8.24 -5.23 29.61
CA GLY A 42 8.74 -3.88 29.85
C GLY A 42 8.93 -3.59 31.33
N SER A 43 9.11 -2.32 31.67
CA SER A 43 9.31 -1.86 33.05
C SER A 43 8.74 -0.47 33.23
N TYR A 44 8.50 -0.09 34.49
CA TYR A 44 8.09 1.25 34.86
C TYR A 44 8.74 1.67 36.18
N HIS A 45 8.75 2.97 36.44
CA HIS A 45 9.19 3.60 37.67
C HIS A 45 8.08 4.52 38.19
N ASP A 46 7.70 4.40 39.46
CA ASP A 46 6.49 5.07 39.99
C ASP A 46 6.51 6.60 39.86
N VAL A 47 7.69 7.21 39.91
CA VAL A 47 7.85 8.68 39.89
C VAL A 47 8.04 9.22 38.47
N ASP A 48 8.83 8.52 37.64
CA ASP A 48 9.24 9.04 36.33
C ASP A 48 8.37 8.53 35.18
N SER A 49 7.53 7.50 35.43
CA SER A 49 6.65 6.95 34.40
C SER A 49 5.37 7.75 34.27
N SER A 50 5.16 8.30 33.08
CA SER A 50 3.98 9.08 32.70
C SER A 50 3.39 8.57 31.38
N ASP A 51 2.17 9.02 31.07
CA ASP A 51 1.53 8.69 29.79
C ASP A 51 2.36 9.15 28.58
N ILE A 52 3.00 10.32 28.68
CA ILE A 52 3.86 10.84 27.62
C ILE A 52 5.10 9.95 27.45
N ALA A 53 5.70 9.49 28.55
CA ALA A 53 6.85 8.59 28.51
C ALA A 53 6.51 7.28 27.80
N PHE A 54 5.37 6.66 28.11
CA PHE A 54 4.94 5.41 27.46
C PHE A 54 4.52 5.60 25.99
N GLN A 55 3.97 6.76 25.62
CA GLN A 55 3.74 7.11 24.21
C GLN A 55 5.06 7.20 23.43
N LEU A 56 6.06 7.88 24.00
CA LEU A 56 7.37 7.98 23.37
C LEU A 56 8.06 6.60 23.28
N ALA A 57 7.99 5.79 24.33
CA ALA A 57 8.52 4.44 24.35
C ALA A 57 7.85 3.55 23.28
N GLY A 58 6.53 3.62 23.13
CA GLY A 58 5.80 2.91 22.08
C GLY A 58 6.22 3.34 20.67
N ARG A 59 6.42 4.65 20.45
CA ARG A 59 6.90 5.19 19.17
C ARG A 59 8.31 4.70 18.83
N LEU A 60 9.24 4.77 19.78
CA LEU A 60 10.63 4.33 19.59
C LEU A 60 10.71 2.81 19.40
N GLY A 61 9.99 2.06 20.24
CA GLY A 61 9.91 0.60 20.16
C GLY A 61 9.37 0.14 18.81
N PHE A 62 8.31 0.80 18.31
CA PHE A 62 7.78 0.50 16.99
C PHE A 62 8.80 0.73 15.86
N ARG A 63 9.46 1.90 15.82
CA ARG A 63 10.45 2.20 14.75
C ARG A 63 11.59 1.18 14.75
N ASN A 64 12.17 0.91 15.91
CA ASN A 64 13.28 -0.04 16.06
C ASN A 64 12.89 -1.47 15.66
N ALA A 65 11.68 -1.91 16.01
CA ALA A 65 11.18 -3.22 15.63
C ALA A 65 10.87 -3.29 14.14
N PHE A 66 10.24 -2.24 13.59
CA PHE A 66 9.84 -2.19 12.20
C PHE A 66 11.04 -2.18 11.24
N GLU A 67 12.13 -1.49 11.57
CA GLU A 67 13.37 -1.51 10.79
C GLU A 67 13.96 -2.92 10.68
N LYS A 68 13.91 -3.70 11.77
CA LYS A 68 14.41 -5.08 11.81
C LYS A 68 13.48 -6.08 11.13
N ALA A 69 12.20 -5.72 10.96
CA ALA A 69 11.18 -6.57 10.35
C ALA A 69 11.27 -6.66 8.82
N ARG A 70 12.29 -6.02 8.19
CA ARG A 70 12.47 -5.96 6.72
C ARG A 70 11.19 -5.47 6.02
N PRO A 71 10.76 -4.24 6.30
CA PRO A 71 9.53 -3.72 5.75
C PRO A 71 9.65 -3.60 4.23
N THR A 72 8.51 -3.61 3.54
CA THR A 72 8.42 -3.43 2.10
C THR A 72 7.40 -2.36 1.74
N ILE A 73 7.41 -1.92 0.48
CA ILE A 73 6.40 -1.01 -0.06
C ILE A 73 5.29 -1.83 -0.68
N LEU A 74 4.06 -1.47 -0.35
CA LEU A 74 2.88 -2.03 -0.96
C LEU A 74 2.35 -1.07 -2.02
N GLU A 75 1.98 -1.59 -3.19
CA GLU A 75 1.28 -0.84 -4.21
C GLU A 75 -0.22 -1.25 -4.28
N PRO A 76 -1.13 -0.29 -4.53
CA PRO A 76 -2.54 -0.60 -4.72
C PRO A 76 -2.77 -1.25 -6.08
N ILE A 77 -3.39 -2.42 -6.05
CA ILE A 77 -3.82 -3.16 -7.23
C ILE A 77 -5.30 -2.87 -7.48
N MET A 78 -5.60 -2.50 -8.70
CA MET A 78 -6.93 -2.13 -9.15
C MET A 78 -7.52 -3.23 -10.00
N ARG A 79 -8.80 -3.53 -9.78
CA ARG A 79 -9.61 -4.31 -10.71
C ARG A 79 -10.08 -3.38 -11.83
N LEU A 80 -9.60 -3.65 -13.03
CA LEU A 80 -9.91 -2.95 -14.26
C LEU A 80 -10.92 -3.78 -15.06
N LYS A 81 -12.05 -3.17 -15.41
CA LYS A 81 -13.03 -3.73 -16.34
C LYS A 81 -13.03 -2.87 -17.60
N VAL A 82 -12.77 -3.45 -18.76
CA VAL A 82 -12.75 -2.74 -20.05
C VAL A 82 -13.72 -3.42 -21.00
N THR A 83 -14.64 -2.67 -21.58
CA THR A 83 -15.56 -3.16 -22.61
C THR A 83 -15.26 -2.48 -23.92
N VAL A 84 -14.97 -3.26 -24.96
CA VAL A 84 -14.58 -2.79 -26.30
C VAL A 84 -15.20 -3.68 -27.39
N PRO A 85 -15.31 -3.20 -28.65
CA PRO A 85 -15.62 -4.07 -29.77
C PRO A 85 -14.57 -5.18 -29.94
N ASP A 86 -14.99 -6.35 -30.44
CA ASP A 86 -14.12 -7.54 -30.59
C ASP A 86 -12.82 -7.24 -31.35
N SER A 87 -12.89 -6.34 -32.35
CA SER A 87 -11.74 -5.91 -33.17
C SER A 87 -10.59 -5.30 -32.38
N TYR A 88 -10.83 -4.81 -31.15
CA TYR A 88 -9.84 -4.17 -30.29
C TYR A 88 -9.38 -5.04 -29.12
N THR A 89 -9.95 -6.24 -28.98
CA THR A 89 -9.71 -7.09 -27.81
C THR A 89 -8.23 -7.44 -27.67
N GLY A 90 -7.56 -7.79 -28.77
CA GLY A 90 -6.12 -8.10 -28.77
C GLY A 90 -5.26 -6.92 -28.33
N ASP A 91 -5.54 -5.72 -28.85
CA ASP A 91 -4.78 -4.51 -28.51
C ASP A 91 -4.92 -4.14 -27.02
N ILE A 92 -6.13 -4.30 -26.46
CA ILE A 92 -6.36 -4.04 -25.03
C ILE A 92 -5.65 -5.05 -24.15
N ILE A 93 -5.65 -6.33 -24.52
CA ILE A 93 -4.89 -7.36 -23.79
C ILE A 93 -3.39 -7.04 -23.84
N GLY A 94 -2.88 -6.60 -24.98
CA GLY A 94 -1.50 -6.15 -25.16
C GLY A 94 -1.16 -4.96 -24.25
N ASP A 95 -2.00 -3.93 -24.23
CA ASP A 95 -1.82 -2.75 -23.37
C ASP A 95 -1.84 -3.13 -21.87
N ILE A 96 -2.83 -3.91 -21.42
CA ILE A 96 -2.92 -4.39 -20.04
C ILE A 96 -1.64 -5.15 -19.64
N THR A 97 -1.15 -6.04 -20.50
CA THR A 97 0.04 -6.85 -20.23
C THR A 97 1.29 -5.98 -20.12
N SER A 98 1.41 -4.98 -21.00
CA SER A 98 2.53 -4.02 -20.97
C SER A 98 2.57 -3.19 -19.68
N ARG A 99 1.40 -2.99 -19.05
CA ARG A 99 1.18 -2.25 -17.79
C ARG A 99 1.28 -3.12 -16.54
N ARG A 100 2.01 -4.24 -16.59
CA ARG A 100 2.10 -5.23 -15.49
C ARG A 100 0.73 -5.76 -15.06
N GLY A 101 -0.27 -5.66 -15.93
CA GLY A 101 -1.62 -6.13 -15.68
C GLY A 101 -1.75 -7.62 -15.93
N ARG A 102 -2.69 -8.25 -15.23
CA ARG A 102 -3.06 -9.66 -15.41
C ARG A 102 -4.52 -9.74 -15.81
N VAL A 103 -4.78 -10.29 -16.99
CA VAL A 103 -6.14 -10.64 -17.41
C VAL A 103 -6.65 -11.79 -16.56
N LEU A 104 -7.83 -11.62 -15.98
CA LEU A 104 -8.51 -12.62 -15.15
C LEU A 104 -9.53 -13.39 -15.97
N GLU A 105 -10.36 -12.66 -16.72
CA GLU A 105 -11.50 -13.22 -17.44
C GLU A 105 -11.84 -12.35 -18.66
N MET A 106 -12.41 -12.98 -19.67
CA MET A 106 -13.00 -12.30 -20.83
C MET A 106 -14.45 -12.77 -20.98
N GLN A 107 -15.35 -11.81 -21.13
CA GLN A 107 -16.79 -12.03 -21.22
C GLN A 107 -17.29 -11.45 -22.55
N PRO A 108 -17.50 -12.31 -23.57
CA PRO A 108 -18.12 -11.91 -24.81
C PRO A 108 -19.57 -11.45 -24.60
N ASP A 109 -19.97 -10.37 -25.26
CA ASP A 109 -21.32 -9.80 -25.26
C ASP A 109 -21.68 -9.32 -26.67
N GLY A 110 -22.15 -10.24 -27.51
CA GLY A 110 -22.51 -9.95 -28.89
C GLY A 110 -21.31 -9.54 -29.74
N ARG A 111 -21.21 -8.25 -30.08
CA ARG A 111 -20.08 -7.65 -30.84
C ARG A 111 -19.07 -6.93 -29.94
N LEU A 112 -19.31 -6.95 -28.64
CA LEU A 112 -18.46 -6.37 -27.61
C LEU A 112 -17.81 -7.49 -26.81
N ASN A 113 -16.67 -7.18 -26.22
CA ASN A 113 -15.99 -8.03 -25.28
C ASN A 113 -15.66 -7.24 -24.03
N THR A 114 -15.92 -7.83 -22.88
CA THR A 114 -15.57 -7.28 -21.57
C THR A 114 -14.37 -8.03 -21.01
N ILE A 115 -13.27 -7.31 -20.80
CA ILE A 115 -12.03 -7.84 -20.26
C ILE A 115 -11.95 -7.42 -18.78
N LEU A 116 -11.83 -8.40 -17.89
CA LEU A 116 -11.56 -8.19 -16.47
C LEU A 116 -10.09 -8.46 -16.20
N ALA A 117 -9.41 -7.50 -15.58
CA ALA A 117 -7.99 -7.58 -15.26
C ALA A 117 -7.68 -6.97 -13.89
N THR A 118 -6.53 -7.32 -13.35
CA THR A 118 -5.91 -6.58 -12.23
C THR A 118 -4.69 -5.84 -12.73
N VAL A 119 -4.56 -4.56 -12.39
CA VAL A 119 -3.45 -3.71 -12.83
C VAL A 119 -3.01 -2.81 -11.67
N PRO A 120 -1.70 -2.59 -11.46
CA PRO A 120 -1.24 -1.63 -10.46
C PRO A 120 -1.73 -0.22 -10.79
N GLN A 121 -2.23 0.51 -9.79
CA GLN A 121 -2.82 1.84 -9.99
C GLN A 121 -1.85 2.82 -10.67
N ALA A 122 -0.56 2.72 -10.34
CA ALA A 122 0.49 3.56 -10.89
C ALA A 122 0.56 3.50 -12.43
N GLU A 123 0.15 2.39 -13.02
CA GLU A 123 0.22 2.15 -14.47
C GLU A 123 -1.02 2.65 -15.23
N ILE A 124 -2.09 3.02 -14.50
CA ILE A 124 -3.40 3.38 -15.06
C ILE A 124 -3.91 4.75 -14.59
N LEU A 125 -3.04 5.60 -14.05
CA LEU A 125 -3.39 6.97 -13.65
C LEU A 125 -4.03 7.77 -14.81
N GLU A 126 -3.56 7.53 -16.04
CA GLU A 126 -4.06 8.17 -17.26
C GLU A 126 -4.58 7.15 -18.29
N TYR A 127 -5.46 6.25 -17.84
CA TYR A 127 -5.97 5.19 -18.71
C TYR A 127 -6.99 5.67 -19.76
N SER A 128 -7.81 6.68 -19.44
CA SER A 128 -8.86 7.18 -20.34
C SER A 128 -8.34 7.67 -21.71
N PRO A 129 -7.29 8.52 -21.79
CA PRO A 129 -6.72 8.94 -23.07
C PRO A 129 -6.13 7.75 -23.86
N THR A 130 -5.43 6.85 -23.17
CA THR A 130 -4.84 5.65 -23.77
C THR A 130 -5.91 4.76 -24.41
N LEU A 131 -6.97 4.44 -23.66
CA LEU A 131 -8.08 3.62 -24.14
C LEU A 131 -8.74 4.24 -25.37
N ARG A 132 -8.96 5.57 -25.35
CA ARG A 132 -9.52 6.29 -26.49
C ARG A 132 -8.63 6.19 -27.72
N SER A 133 -7.31 6.32 -27.56
CA SER A 133 -6.35 6.21 -28.66
C SER A 133 -6.35 4.82 -29.30
N ILE A 134 -6.40 3.76 -28.49
CA ILE A 134 -6.41 2.37 -28.98
C ILE A 134 -7.73 2.07 -29.71
N THR A 135 -8.86 2.49 -29.13
CA THR A 135 -10.19 2.05 -29.57
C THR A 135 -10.89 3.01 -30.54
N GLY A 136 -10.24 4.13 -30.86
CA GLY A 136 -10.89 5.26 -31.54
C GLY A 136 -12.08 5.83 -30.76
N GLY A 137 -12.04 5.74 -29.42
CA GLY A 137 -13.11 6.20 -28.52
C GLY A 137 -14.29 5.25 -28.36
N ARG A 138 -14.18 3.98 -28.80
CA ARG A 138 -15.25 2.98 -28.68
C ARG A 138 -15.13 2.06 -27.46
N GLY A 139 -14.14 2.31 -26.60
CA GLY A 139 -13.97 1.59 -25.33
C GLY A 139 -14.53 2.35 -24.14
N VAL A 140 -15.09 1.60 -23.19
CA VAL A 140 -15.43 2.10 -21.86
C VAL A 140 -14.69 1.29 -20.81
N TYR A 141 -14.35 1.91 -19.68
CA TYR A 141 -13.69 1.22 -18.59
C TYR A 141 -14.21 1.65 -17.24
N SER A 142 -14.04 0.79 -16.25
CA SER A 142 -14.20 1.11 -14.84
C SER A 142 -13.06 0.52 -14.03
N VAL A 143 -12.75 1.19 -12.93
CA VAL A 143 -11.64 0.85 -12.04
C VAL A 143 -12.15 0.80 -10.62
N LYS A 144 -11.80 -0.25 -9.89
CA LYS A 144 -12.12 -0.39 -8.47
C LYS A 144 -10.87 -0.87 -7.72
N PHE A 145 -10.65 -0.36 -6.52
CA PHE A 145 -9.62 -0.91 -5.64
C PHE A 145 -9.92 -2.39 -5.34
N GLU A 146 -8.90 -3.24 -5.49
CA GLU A 146 -9.01 -4.68 -5.22
C GLU A 146 -8.24 -5.04 -3.94
N ARG A 147 -6.94 -4.72 -3.88
CA ARG A 147 -6.06 -5.06 -2.76
C ARG A 147 -4.75 -4.29 -2.80
N TYR A 148 -3.94 -4.46 -1.77
CA TYR A 148 -2.52 -4.10 -1.78
C TYR A 148 -1.67 -5.34 -2.07
N GLU A 149 -0.60 -5.17 -2.83
CA GLU A 149 0.43 -6.20 -3.07
C GLU A 149 1.82 -5.62 -2.89
N GLU A 150 2.81 -6.47 -2.65
CA GLU A 150 4.21 -6.05 -2.60
C GLU A 150 4.64 -5.47 -3.94
N ALA A 151 5.19 -4.26 -3.91
CA ALA A 151 5.72 -3.63 -5.11
C ALA A 151 6.99 -4.35 -5.58
N PRO A 152 7.24 -4.43 -6.90
CA PRO A 152 8.47 -5.00 -7.43
C PRO A 152 9.71 -4.31 -6.87
N PRO A 153 10.85 -5.02 -6.72
CA PRO A 153 12.08 -4.47 -6.14
C PRO A 153 12.54 -3.14 -6.77
N GLU A 154 12.39 -3.00 -8.08
CA GLU A 154 12.75 -1.79 -8.83
C GLU A 154 11.89 -0.59 -8.41
N ILE A 155 10.59 -0.81 -8.20
CA ILE A 155 9.65 0.23 -7.73
C ILE A 155 9.97 0.59 -6.29
N VAL A 156 10.23 -0.39 -5.43
CA VAL A 156 10.63 -0.17 -4.02
C VAL A 156 11.86 0.72 -3.95
N GLN A 157 12.93 0.38 -4.69
CA GLN A 157 14.18 1.14 -4.71
C GLN A 157 13.95 2.58 -5.18
N ARG A 158 13.19 2.77 -6.26
CA ARG A 158 12.87 4.09 -6.80
C ARG A 158 12.11 4.95 -5.79
N VAL A 159 11.09 4.39 -5.15
CA VAL A 159 10.26 5.10 -4.17
C VAL A 159 11.06 5.48 -2.93
N VAL A 160 11.91 4.57 -2.42
CA VAL A 160 12.79 4.85 -1.27
C VAL A 160 13.79 5.96 -1.60
N ALA A 161 14.44 5.89 -2.77
CA ALA A 161 15.38 6.92 -3.23
C ALA A 161 14.71 8.29 -3.37
N GLN A 162 13.52 8.35 -3.96
CA GLN A 162 12.74 9.60 -4.06
C GLN A 162 12.38 10.17 -2.68
N ALA A 163 12.02 9.31 -1.72
CA ALA A 163 11.72 9.75 -0.37
C ALA A 163 12.96 10.20 0.41
N GLN A 164 14.14 9.65 0.13
CA GLN A 164 15.41 10.13 0.67
C GLN A 164 15.75 11.51 0.12
N ALA A 165 15.71 11.68 -1.21
CA ALA A 165 15.98 12.97 -1.84
C ALA A 165 15.03 14.08 -1.35
N ARG A 166 13.74 13.78 -1.15
CA ARG A 166 12.77 14.74 -0.58
C ARG A 166 13.09 15.14 0.86
N ARG A 167 13.66 14.23 1.67
CA ARG A 167 14.08 14.50 3.05
C ARG A 167 15.35 15.35 3.11
N GLU A 168 16.25 15.20 2.15
CA GLU A 168 17.49 15.97 2.07
C GLU A 168 17.28 17.39 1.52
N ALA A 169 16.22 17.59 0.73
CA ALA A 169 15.90 18.88 0.11
C ALA A 169 15.05 19.81 0.99
N GLY A 170 14.53 19.35 2.12
CA GLY A 170 13.70 20.10 3.06
C GLY A 170 14.39 20.31 4.39
#